data_AF-B6XBD5-F1
#
_entry.id   AF-B6XBD5-F1
#
_cell.length_a   1.000
_cell.length_b   1.000
_cell.length_c   1.000
_cell.angle_alpha   90.00
_cell.angle_beta   90.00
_cell.angle_gamma   90.00
#
_symmetry.space_group_name_H-M   'P 1'
#
loop_
_entity.id
_entity.type
_entity.pdbx_description
1 polymer ?
#
loop_
_entity_poly.entity_id
_entity_poly.type
_entity_poly.pdbx_seq_one_letter_code
_entity_poly.pdbx_strand_id
1 'polypeptide(L)'
;MNPDEFIRKNIIKKLIELGYQDGVALELAADEGVSHFRRCSQASRRGAIFDDCYHVAKTWIDKYGSKPAMVSKRRAKQTIKQVSMF
;
A
#
# COMPACT_ATOMS: atom_id res chain seq x y z
N MET A 1 16.52 -10.33 8.58
CA MET A 1 15.16 -9.77 8.67
C MET A 1 14.21 -10.74 8.00
N ASN A 2 13.18 -11.18 8.70
CA ASN A 2 12.19 -12.11 8.15
C ASN A 2 11.35 -11.35 7.08
N PRO A 3 10.96 -11.97 5.95
CA PRO A 3 10.03 -11.39 4.98
C PRO A 3 8.80 -10.71 5.61
N ASP A 4 8.22 -11.30 6.66
CA ASP A 4 7.09 -10.72 7.38
C ASP A 4 7.44 -9.37 8.02
N GLU A 5 8.60 -9.29 8.69
CA GLU A 5 9.08 -8.05 9.29
C GLU A 5 9.42 -7.00 8.24
N PHE A 6 9.96 -7.43 7.09
CA PHE A 6 10.23 -6.54 5.97
C PHE A 6 8.94 -5.86 5.51
N ILE A 7 7.89 -6.66 5.29
CA ILE A 7 6.60 -6.16 4.80
C ILE A 7 5.96 -5.24 5.82
N ARG A 8 5.90 -5.67 7.10
CA ARG A 8 5.33 -4.87 8.18
C ARG A 8 5.99 -3.49 8.29
N LYS A 9 7.31 -3.45 8.41
CA LYS A 9 8.08 -2.19 8.58
C LYS A 9 7.92 -1.24 7.38
N ASN A 10 7.96 -1.77 6.16
CA ASN A 10 7.85 -0.93 4.96
C ASN A 10 6.42 -0.44 4.71
N ILE A 11 5.40 -1.20 5.08
CA ILE A 11 4.00 -0.75 5.02
C ILE A 11 3.79 0.41 6.00
N ILE A 12 4.18 0.25 7.26
CA ILE A 12 4.05 1.29 8.29
C ILE A 12 4.75 2.56 7.82
N LYS A 13 6.01 2.46 7.38
CA LYS A 13 6.78 3.60 6.86
C LYS A 13 6.03 4.34 5.74
N LYS A 14 5.51 3.62 4.74
CA LYS A 14 4.74 4.23 3.64
C LYS A 14 3.43 4.88 4.10
N LEU A 15 2.76 4.32 5.10
CA LEU A 15 1.53 4.91 5.65
C LEU A 15 1.85 6.18 6.46
N ILE A 16 2.93 6.19 7.24
CA ILE A 16 3.39 7.40 7.92
C ILE A 16 3.73 8.50 6.91
N GLU A 17 4.42 8.15 5.81
CA GLU A 17 4.70 9.08 4.70
C GLU A 17 3.43 9.64 4.02
N LEU A 18 2.30 8.94 4.12
CA LEU A 18 1.00 9.43 3.64
C LEU A 18 0.28 10.34 4.64
N GLY A 19 0.79 10.49 5.87
CA GLY A 19 0.21 11.36 6.89
C GLY A 19 -0.81 10.68 7.80
N TYR A 20 -0.83 9.34 7.87
CA TYR A 20 -1.54 8.63 8.93
C TYR A 20 -0.75 8.78 10.23
N GLN A 21 -1.46 8.93 11.36
CA GLN A 21 -0.81 9.06 12.66
C GLN A 21 -0.33 7.71 13.18
N ASP A 22 0.80 7.76 13.90
CA ASP A 22 1.36 6.60 14.60
C ASP A 22 0.37 6.07 15.65
N GLY A 23 0.07 4.79 15.57
CA GLY A 23 -0.87 4.14 16.49
C GLY A 23 -1.26 2.73 16.10
N VAL A 24 -2.16 2.15 16.89
CA VAL A 24 -2.62 0.75 16.74
C VAL A 24 -3.21 0.47 15.35
N ALA A 25 -3.84 1.47 14.73
CA ALA A 25 -4.40 1.32 13.39
C ALA A 25 -3.34 1.05 12.31
N LEU A 26 -2.12 1.61 12.42
CA LEU A 26 -1.03 1.33 11.48
C LEU A 26 -0.51 -0.09 11.62
N GLU A 27 -0.34 -0.56 12.86
CA GLU A 27 0.11 -1.91 13.15
C GLU A 27 -0.90 -2.95 12.63
N LEU A 28 -2.20 -2.72 12.87
CA LEU A 28 -3.26 -3.60 12.36
C LEU A 28 -3.32 -3.60 10.82
N ALA A 29 -3.17 -2.43 10.18
CA ALA A 29 -3.10 -2.35 8.72
C ALA A 29 -1.90 -3.13 8.17
N ALA A 30 -0.75 -3.04 8.84
CA ALA A 30 0.45 -3.77 8.45
C ALA A 30 0.30 -5.28 8.65
N ASP A 31 -0.34 -5.71 9.75
CA ASP A 31 -0.63 -7.12 10.01
C ASP A 31 -1.59 -7.71 8.96
N GLU A 32 -2.56 -6.93 8.45
CA GLU A 32 -3.38 -7.33 7.31
C GLU A 32 -2.57 -7.48 6.01
N GLY A 33 -1.62 -6.57 5.76
CA GLY A 33 -0.68 -6.71 4.65
C GLY A 33 0.19 -7.97 4.75
N VAL A 34 0.66 -8.31 5.96
CA VAL A 34 1.42 -9.54 6.22
C VAL A 34 0.53 -10.78 6.11
N SER A 35 -0.72 -10.72 6.58
CA SER A 35 -1.71 -11.79 6.40
C SER A 35 -1.95 -12.07 4.92
N HIS A 36 -2.03 -11.03 4.08
CA HIS A 36 -2.11 -11.17 2.63
C HIS A 36 -0.88 -11.85 2.05
N PHE A 37 0.32 -11.42 2.45
CA PHE A 37 1.58 -12.05 2.02
C PHE A 37 1.62 -13.55 2.31
N ARG A 38 1.20 -13.96 3.52
CA ARG A 38 1.19 -15.37 3.94
C ARG A 38 0.18 -16.23 3.17
N ARG A 39 -0.93 -15.62 2.72
CA ARG A 39 -2.00 -16.32 1.98
C ARG A 39 -1.76 -16.34 0.47
N CYS A 40 -0.98 -15.40 -0.06
CA CYS A 40 -0.70 -15.30 -1.48
C CYS A 40 0.40 -16.26 -1.92
N SER A 41 0.08 -17.14 -2.86
CA SER A 41 1.06 -17.99 -3.54
C SER A 41 1.82 -17.26 -4.66
N GLN A 42 1.26 -16.18 -5.19
CA GLN A 42 1.85 -15.39 -6.28
C GLN A 42 1.43 -13.91 -6.20
N ALA A 43 2.33 -13.02 -6.61
CA ALA A 43 2.06 -11.59 -6.78
C ALA A 43 1.20 -11.33 -8.03
N SER A 44 0.47 -10.20 -8.03
CA SER A 44 -0.35 -9.75 -9.18
C SER A 44 0.46 -9.56 -10.46
N ARG A 45 1.74 -9.17 -10.32
CA ARG A 45 2.74 -9.09 -11.39
C ARG A 45 4.12 -9.41 -10.83
N ARG A 46 5.07 -9.78 -11.70
CA ARG A 46 6.45 -10.11 -11.29
C ARG A 46 7.04 -8.98 -10.45
N GLY A 47 7.41 -9.30 -9.20
CA GLY A 47 8.03 -8.36 -8.26
C GLY A 47 7.09 -7.44 -7.48
N ALA A 48 5.76 -7.56 -7.63
CA ALA A 48 4.81 -6.63 -7.00
C ALA A 48 4.16 -7.12 -5.70
N ILE A 49 4.65 -8.19 -5.08
CA ILE A 49 4.01 -8.75 -3.87
C ILE A 49 3.90 -7.70 -2.76
N PHE A 50 4.91 -6.85 -2.63
CA PHE A 50 4.88 -5.78 -1.64
C PHE A 50 3.82 -4.72 -1.96
N ASP A 51 3.66 -4.34 -3.22
CA ASP A 51 2.65 -3.37 -3.63
C ASP A 51 1.23 -3.92 -3.42
N ASP A 52 1.03 -5.23 -3.62
CA ASP A 52 -0.24 -5.91 -3.32
C ASP A 52 -0.54 -5.87 -1.82
N CYS A 53 0.44 -6.24 -0.98
CA CYS A 53 0.32 -6.19 0.48
C CYS A 53 0.07 -4.76 0.98
N TYR A 54 0.76 -3.78 0.41
CA TYR A 54 0.56 -2.37 0.71
C TYR A 54 -0.82 -1.89 0.30
N HIS A 55 -1.34 -2.34 -0.85
CA HIS A 55 -2.68 -1.99 -1.29
C HIS A 55 -3.77 -2.50 -0.33
N VAL A 56 -3.61 -3.73 0.18
CA VAL A 56 -4.51 -4.30 1.20
C VAL A 56 -4.45 -3.49 2.49
N ALA A 57 -3.25 -3.23 3.01
CA ALA A 57 -3.05 -2.44 4.21
C ALA A 57 -3.64 -1.03 4.09
N LYS A 58 -3.39 -0.36 2.96
CA LYS A 58 -3.93 0.97 2.68
C LYS A 58 -5.46 0.95 2.63
N THR A 59 -6.05 -0.04 1.97
CA THR A 59 -7.51 -0.18 1.90
C THR A 59 -8.13 -0.43 3.27
N TRP A 60 -7.43 -1.19 4.14
CA TRP A 60 -7.87 -1.43 5.50
C TRP A 60 -7.85 -0.14 6.33
N ILE A 61 -6.73 0.59 6.33
CA ILE A 61 -6.63 1.82 7.13
C ILE A 61 -7.52 2.96 6.58
N ASP A 62 -7.79 2.98 5.28
CA ASP A 62 -8.77 3.89 4.69
C ASP A 62 -10.21 3.63 5.18
N LYS A 63 -10.52 2.39 5.58
CA LYS A 63 -11.84 1.98 6.08
C LYS A 63 -11.97 2.14 7.60
N TYR A 64 -10.94 1.75 8.35
CA TYR A 64 -11.00 1.63 9.81
C TYR A 64 -10.15 2.65 10.57
N GLY A 65 -9.17 3.27 9.90
CA GLY A 65 -8.27 4.24 10.49
C GLY A 65 -8.79 5.67 10.44
N SER A 66 -8.11 6.55 11.17
CA SER A 66 -8.30 7.99 11.02
C SER A 66 -7.74 8.43 9.67
N LYS A 67 -8.53 9.22 8.93
CA LYS A 67 -8.14 9.71 7.61
C LYS A 67 -6.81 10.48 7.72
N PRO A 68 -5.85 10.24 6.81
CA PRO A 68 -4.62 10.99 6.81
C PRO A 68 -4.96 12.45 6.52
N ALA A 69 -4.24 13.39 7.15
CA ALA A 69 -4.31 14.79 6.77
C ALA A 69 -3.95 14.86 5.27
N MET A 70 -4.91 15.22 4.42
CA MET A 70 -4.83 15.03 2.98
C MET A 70 -3.50 15.57 2.42
N VAL A 71 -2.63 14.69 1.92
CA VAL A 71 -1.55 15.11 1.03
C VAL A 71 -2.14 14.96 -0.37
N SER A 72 -2.60 16.05 -0.94
CA SER A 72 -3.27 16.13 -2.24
C SER A 72 -2.29 15.84 -3.41
N LYS A 73 -1.75 14.63 -3.49
CA LYS A 73 -1.05 14.17 -4.69
C LYS A 73 -2.09 13.78 -5.72
N ARG A 74 -2.57 14.78 -6.48
CA ARG A 74 -3.31 14.61 -7.73
C ARG A 74 -2.54 13.59 -8.58
N ARG A 75 -3.09 12.38 -8.69
CA ARG A 75 -2.58 11.34 -9.59
C ARG A 75 -2.82 11.85 -11.02
N ALA A 76 -1.80 12.47 -11.62
CA ALA A 76 -1.85 12.89 -13.00
C ALA A 76 -2.11 11.63 -13.85
N LYS A 77 -3.31 11.54 -14.41
CA LYS A 77 -3.68 10.51 -15.37
C LYS A 77 -2.83 10.78 -16.60
N GLN A 78 -1.73 10.03 -16.76
CA GLN A 78 -0.98 9.99 -18.03
C GLN A 78 -1.90 9.34 -19.07
N THR A 79 -2.73 10.17 -19.70
CA THR A 79 -3.44 9.81 -20.91
C THR A 79 -2.41 9.75 -22.02
N ILE A 80 -1.90 8.56 -22.30
CA ILE A 80 -1.12 8.30 -23.52
C ILE A 80 -2.09 8.50 -24.68
N LYS A 81 -2.06 9.68 -25.30
CA LYS A 81 -2.73 9.92 -26.57
C LYS A 81 -1.93 9.14 -27.63
N GLN A 82 -2.48 8.02 -28.07
CA GLN A 82 -2.07 7.35 -29.29
C GLN A 82 -2.21 8.36 -30.44
N VAL A 83 -1.08 8.87 -30.92
CA VAL A 83 -1.02 9.69 -32.13
C VAL A 83 -1.07 8.73 -33.30
N SER A 84 -2.20 8.76 -34.01
CA SER A 84 -2.35 8.21 -35.35
C SER A 84 -1.27 8.77 -36.26
N MET A 85 -0.51 7.88 -36.89
CA MET A 85 0.32 8.18 -38.05
C MET A 85 -0.02 7.13 -39.11
N PHE A 86 -0.87 7.57 -40.04
CA PHE A 86 -1.16 7.02 -41.37
C PHE A 86 -1.83 5.64 -41.46
#